data_AF-A0A972WP33-F1
#
_entry.id   AF-A0A972WP33-F1
#
_cell.length_a   1.000
_cell.length_b   1.000
_cell.length_c   1.000
_cell.angle_alpha   90.00
_cell.angle_beta   90.00
_cell.angle_gamma   90.00
#
_symmetry.space_group_name_H-M   'P 1'
#
loop_
_entity.id
_entity.type
_entity.pdbx_description
1 polymer ?
#
loop_
_entity_poly.entity_id
_entity_poly.type
_entity_poly.pdbx_seq_one_letter_code
_entity_poly.pdbx_strand_id
1 'polypeptide(L)'
;MKRVLSLGGALARVLAWLLNRWPLLLVAAFFYLDEGPHLRVAGTYQGSRDYPRYISCTYLGSRGFVPGYMPGCPLIVWMNAREGE
;
A
#
# COMPACT_ATOMS: atom_id res chain seq x y z
N MET A 1 -5.39 -16.89 -42.74
CA MET A 1 -6.51 -16.70 -41.77
C MET A 1 -6.43 -17.61 -40.53
N LYS A 2 -6.19 -18.94 -40.64
CA LYS A 2 -6.10 -19.85 -39.47
C LYS A 2 -5.07 -19.45 -38.38
N ARG A 3 -3.90 -18.92 -38.76
CA ARG A 3 -2.86 -18.49 -37.80
C ARG A 3 -3.24 -17.25 -36.99
N VAL A 4 -3.98 -16.32 -37.58
CA VAL A 4 -4.45 -15.09 -36.91
C VAL A 4 -5.55 -15.42 -35.88
N LEU A 5 -6.47 -16.33 -36.23
CA LEU A 5 -7.48 -16.83 -35.29
C LEU A 5 -6.84 -17.60 -34.11
N SER A 6 -5.79 -18.38 -34.39
CA SER A 6 -5.00 -19.10 -33.38
C SER A 6 -4.28 -18.16 -32.41
N LEU A 7 -3.67 -17.10 -32.92
CA LEU A 7 -2.98 -16.09 -32.09
C LEU A 7 -3.97 -15.31 -31.21
N GLY A 8 -5.11 -14.89 -31.76
CA GLY A 8 -6.17 -14.22 -31.01
C GLY A 8 -6.74 -15.11 -29.89
N GLY A 9 -6.98 -16.39 -30.18
CA GLY A 9 -7.45 -17.35 -29.19
C GLY A 9 -6.43 -17.65 -28.09
N ALA A 10 -5.14 -17.71 -28.44
CA ALA A 10 -4.07 -17.86 -27.45
C ALA A 10 -3.97 -16.63 -26.54
N LEU A 11 -4.04 -15.42 -27.11
CA LEU A 11 -3.99 -14.17 -26.36
C LEU A 11 -5.17 -14.04 -25.39
N ALA A 12 -6.39 -14.36 -25.86
CA ALA A 12 -7.59 -14.36 -25.03
C ALA A 12 -7.49 -15.34 -23.85
N ARG A 13 -6.88 -16.51 -24.05
CA ARG A 13 -6.65 -17.49 -22.97
C ARG A 13 -5.65 -16.99 -21.94
N VAL A 14 -4.56 -16.36 -22.37
CA VAL A 14 -3.58 -15.76 -21.45
C VAL A 14 -4.22 -14.63 -20.67
N LEU A 15 -4.98 -13.77 -21.34
CA LEU A 15 -5.68 -12.66 -20.69
C LEU A 15 -6.73 -13.14 -19.69
N ALA A 16 -7.53 -14.16 -20.04
CA ALA A 16 -8.50 -14.77 -19.13
C ALA A 16 -7.81 -15.43 -17.92
N TRP A 17 -6.65 -16.07 -18.14
CA TRP A 17 -5.87 -16.69 -17.06
C TRP A 17 -5.27 -15.64 -16.10
N LEU A 18 -4.88 -14.48 -16.63
CA LEU A 18 -4.36 -13.34 -15.87
C LEU A 18 -5.49 -12.64 -15.10
N LEU A 19 -6.63 -12.40 -15.75
CA LEU A 19 -7.83 -11.84 -15.11
C LEU A 19 -8.39 -12.78 -14.04
N ASN A 20 -8.32 -14.10 -14.21
CA ASN A 20 -8.73 -15.02 -13.15
C ASN A 20 -7.83 -14.95 -11.90
N ARG A 21 -6.63 -14.37 -12.04
CA ARG A 21 -5.68 -14.08 -10.96
C ARG A 21 -5.66 -12.60 -10.59
N TRP A 22 -6.70 -11.84 -10.93
CA TRP A 22 -6.81 -10.43 -10.58
C TRP A 22 -6.57 -10.11 -9.08
N PRO A 23 -6.94 -10.95 -8.08
CA PRO A 23 -6.68 -10.61 -6.69
C PRO A 23 -5.17 -10.61 -6.39
N LEU A 24 -4.42 -11.54 -7.00
CA LEU A 24 -2.96 -11.60 -6.89
C LEU A 24 -2.31 -10.41 -7.59
N LEU A 25 -2.85 -9.98 -8.72
CA LEU A 25 -2.39 -8.77 -9.40
C LEU A 25 -2.60 -7.52 -8.54
N LEU A 26 -3.73 -7.41 -7.84
CA LEU A 26 -3.98 -6.30 -6.92
C LEU A 26 -3.03 -6.31 -5.72
N VAL A 27 -2.76 -7.48 -5.15
CA VAL A 27 -1.76 -7.62 -4.08
C VAL A 27 -0.36 -7.24 -4.59
N ALA A 28 0.03 -7.70 -5.78
CA ALA A 28 1.29 -7.31 -6.39
C ALA A 28 1.36 -5.80 -6.68
N ALA A 29 0.28 -5.20 -7.18
CA ALA A 29 0.17 -3.77 -7.41
C ALA A 29 0.29 -2.97 -6.10
N PHE A 30 -0.32 -3.46 -5.02
CA PHE A 30 -0.21 -2.84 -3.69
C PHE A 30 1.23 -2.74 -3.20
N PHE A 31 2.07 -3.75 -3.45
CA PHE A 31 3.50 -3.70 -3.12
C PHE A 31 4.32 -2.80 -4.06
N TYR A 32 3.81 -2.52 -5.26
CA TYR A 32 4.48 -1.67 -6.25
C TYR A 32 4.14 -0.18 -6.12
N LEU A 33 2.99 0.15 -5.53
CA LEU A 33 2.56 1.52 -5.33
C LEU A 33 3.28 2.16 -4.14
N ASP A 34 3.86 3.33 -4.40
CA ASP A 34 4.53 4.15 -3.38
C ASP A 34 3.52 4.85 -2.45
N GLU A 35 2.27 4.99 -2.92
CA GLU A 35 1.16 5.58 -2.18
C GLU A 35 0.17 4.52 -1.75
N GLY A 36 -0.14 4.48 -0.47
CA GLY A 36 -1.06 3.49 0.06
C GLY A 36 -1.41 3.68 1.54
N PRO A 37 -2.28 2.80 2.06
CA PRO A 37 -2.61 2.78 3.48
C PRO A 37 -1.40 2.30 4.28
N HIS A 38 -1.02 3.11 5.26
CA HIS A 38 0.01 2.81 6.24
C HIS A 38 -0.64 2.64 7.61
N LEU A 39 -0.26 1.59 8.33
CA LEU A 39 -0.79 1.23 9.64
C LEU A 39 0.15 1.73 10.74
N ARG A 40 -0.36 2.46 11.73
CA ARG A 40 0.44 2.92 12.87
C ARG A 40 0.91 1.74 13.71
N VAL A 41 2.22 1.59 13.87
CA VAL A 41 2.86 0.52 14.66
C VAL A 41 3.49 1.03 15.95
N ALA A 42 3.95 2.27 15.96
CA ALA A 42 4.54 2.89 17.15
C ALA A 42 4.25 4.39 17.17
N GLY A 43 4.35 5.00 18.34
CA GLY A 43 4.18 6.43 18.51
C GLY A 43 4.89 6.93 19.76
N THR A 44 5.51 8.09 19.65
CA THR A 44 6.00 8.86 20.79
C THR A 44 4.97 9.91 21.18
N TYR A 45 4.83 10.12 22.48
CA TYR A 45 3.93 11.13 23.04
C TYR A 45 4.74 12.23 23.71
N GLN A 46 4.29 13.47 23.54
CA GLN A 46 4.69 14.63 24.31
C GLN A 46 3.49 15.09 25.13
N GLY A 47 3.68 15.31 26.43
CA GLY A 47 2.64 15.86 27.28
C GLY A 47 2.74 15.39 28.71
N SER A 48 1.81 15.90 29.54
CA SER A 48 1.63 15.40 30.90
C SER A 48 0.86 14.09 30.88
N ARG A 49 0.94 13.33 31.97
CA ARG A 49 0.28 12.01 32.13
C ARG A 49 -1.21 12.05 31.78
N ASP A 50 -1.87 13.18 32.04
CA ASP A 50 -3.31 13.37 31.85
C ASP A 50 -3.68 13.84 30.43
N TYR A 51 -2.72 14.36 29.64
CA TYR A 51 -2.95 14.87 28.28
C TYR A 51 -1.78 14.53 27.34
N PRO A 52 -1.58 13.25 26.99
CA PRO A 52 -0.56 12.86 26.04
C PRO A 52 -0.93 13.32 24.62
N ARG A 53 -0.03 14.06 23.95
CA ARG A 53 -0.14 14.39 22.52
C ARG A 53 0.86 13.57 21.73
N TYR A 54 0.40 12.78 20.77
CA TYR A 54 1.29 12.08 19.85
C TYR A 54 1.96 13.09 18.91
N ILE A 55 3.29 13.13 18.92
CA ILE A 55 4.12 14.09 18.16
C ILE A 55 4.86 13.42 17.01
N SER A 56 5.28 12.17 17.17
CA SER A 56 5.85 11.38 16.08
C SER A 56 5.33 9.97 16.14
N CYS A 57 4.99 9.42 14.98
CA CYS A 57 4.52 8.05 14.88
C CYS A 57 5.22 7.31 13.77
N THR A 58 5.35 6.01 13.92
CA THR A 58 5.90 5.12 12.92
C THR A 58 4.76 4.32 12.33
N TYR A 59 4.67 4.33 11.01
CA TYR A 59 3.69 3.59 10.27
C TYR A 59 4.34 2.48 9.44
N LEU A 60 3.64 1.36 9.28
CA LEU A 60 4.04 0.24 8.45
C LEU A 60 3.21 0.25 7.17
N GLY A 61 3.89 0.37 6.03
CA GLY A 61 3.29 0.33 4.70
C GLY A 61 3.91 -0.74 3.81
N SER A 62 3.62 -0.68 2.51
CA SER A 62 4.13 -1.59 1.49
C SER A 62 5.66 -1.59 1.38
N ARG A 63 6.32 -0.48 1.76
CA ARG A 63 7.78 -0.32 1.70
C ARG A 63 8.50 -0.42 3.05
N GLY A 64 7.78 -0.76 4.13
CA GLY A 64 8.35 -0.88 5.47
C GLY A 64 7.91 0.23 6.42
N PHE A 65 8.82 0.63 7.32
CA PHE A 65 8.54 1.59 8.39
C PHE A 65 8.81 3.02 7.94
N VAL A 66 7.80 3.88 8.04
CA VAL A 66 7.85 5.28 7.63
C VAL A 66 7.47 6.16 8.83
N PRO A 67 8.29 7.14 9.23
CA PRO A 67 7.91 8.08 10.26
C PRO A 67 6.90 9.09 9.71
N GLY A 68 5.92 9.45 10.53
CA GLY A 68 4.88 10.42 10.22
C GLY A 68 4.69 11.39 11.37
N TYR A 69 4.67 12.68 11.04
CA TYR A 69 4.46 13.78 11.98
C TYR A 69 3.08 14.38 11.75
N MET A 70 2.06 13.86 12.45
CA MET A 70 0.67 14.32 12.30
C MET A 70 0.00 14.45 13.67
N PRO A 71 -0.85 15.47 13.89
CA PRO A 71 -1.56 15.65 15.14
C PRO A 71 -2.48 14.46 15.40
N GLY A 72 -2.30 13.83 16.56
CA GLY A 72 -3.15 12.71 17.01
C GLY A 72 -2.80 11.35 16.39
N CYS A 73 -1.91 11.30 15.40
CA CYS A 73 -1.45 10.08 14.72
C CYS A 73 -2.57 9.04 14.47
N PRO A 74 -3.37 9.18 13.40
CA PRO A 74 -4.44 8.23 13.11
C PRO A 74 -3.93 6.78 13.02
N LEU A 75 -4.80 5.80 13.28
CA LEU A 75 -4.42 4.40 13.24
C LEU A 75 -4.03 3.93 11.82
N ILE A 76 -4.76 4.43 10.82
CA ILE A 76 -4.51 4.17 9.40
C ILE A 76 -4.46 5.53 8.72
N VAL A 77 -3.49 5.72 7.84
CA VAL A 77 -3.34 6.93 7.06
C VAL A 77 -2.91 6.60 5.66
N TRP A 78 -3.39 7.37 4.69
CA TRP A 78 -2.92 7.29 3.32
C TRP A 78 -1.75 8.26 3.17
N MET A 79 -0.55 7.76 2.90
CA MET A 79 0.64 8.58 2.72
C MET A 79 1.56 7.99 1.67
N ASN A 80 2.44 8.82 1.10
CA ASN A 80 3.50 8.36 0.23
C ASN A 80 4.66 7.82 1.09
N ALA A 81 5.14 6.62 0.80
CA ALA A 81 6.23 6.00 1.55
C ALA A 81 7.54 6.79 1.50
N ARG A 82 7.71 7.68 0.50
CA ARG A 82 8.90 8.55 0.35
C ARG A 82 8.77 9.91 1.03
N GLU A 83 7.57 10.33 1.41
CA GLU A 83 7.37 11.64 2.06
C GLU A 83 7.78 11.63 3.54
N GLY A 84 7.96 10.44 4.12
CA GLY A 84 8.46 10.29 5.49
C GLY A 84 9.98 10.10 5.60
N GLU A 85 10.74 10.23 4.51
CA GLU A 85 12.22 10.24 4.56
C GLU A 85 12.78 11.66 4.78
#